data_AF-A0A536T1Y2-F1
#
_entry.id   AF-A0A536T1Y2-F1
#
_cell.length_a   1.000
_cell.length_b   1.000
_cell.length_c   1.000
_cell.angle_alpha   90.00
_cell.angle_beta   90.00
_cell.angle_gamma   90.00
#
_symmetry.space_group_name_H-M   'P 1'
#
loop_
_entity.id
_entity.type
_entity.pdbx_description
1 polymer ?
#
loop_
_entity_poly.entity_id
_entity_poly.type
_entity_poly.pdbx_seq_one_letter_code
_entity_poly.pdbx_strand_id
1 'polypeptide(L)' 'MTYRADIAVLYEHPEWQKPLFSALARRGVRHAAVDLKRAAFSSTDRPLAPLYFNQASPSAYVRGNTR' A
#
# COMPACT_ATOMS: atom_id res chain seq x y z
N MET A 1 4.85 -19.66 -4.51
CA MET A 1 4.83 -18.70 -3.38
C MET A 1 3.38 -18.44 -2.99
N THR A 2 3.03 -18.61 -1.71
CA THR A 2 1.74 -18.13 -1.19
C THR A 2 1.94 -16.70 -0.69
N TYR A 3 1.34 -15.71 -1.36
CA TYR A 3 1.39 -14.31 -0.95
C TYR A 3 0.36 -14.04 0.16
N ARG A 4 0.63 -13.00 0.98
CA ARG A 4 -0.27 -12.59 2.08
C ARG A 4 -1.54 -11.91 1.56
N ALA A 5 -1.45 -11.26 0.41
CA ALA A 5 -2.55 -10.58 -0.26
C ALA A 5 -2.46 -10.77 -1.79
N ASP A 6 -3.57 -10.48 -2.47
CA ASP A 6 -3.63 -10.47 -3.94
C ASP A 6 -3.09 -9.12 -4.49
N ILE A 7 -3.31 -8.04 -3.73
CA ILE A 7 -2.82 -6.69 -4.04
C ILE A 7 -2.34 -5.96 -2.78
N ALA A 8 -1.22 -5.25 -2.86
CA ALA A 8 -0.79 -4.29 -1.85
C ALA A 8 -1.05 -2.87 -2.35
N VAL A 9 -1.67 -2.02 -1.53
CA VAL A 9 -1.95 -0.62 -1.85
C VAL A 9 -1.05 0.26 -1.01
N LEU A 10 -0.14 1.00 -1.66
CA LEU A 10 0.74 1.97 -1.03
C LEU A 10 0.02 3.31 -0.96
N TYR A 11 -0.14 3.90 0.23
CA TYR A 11 -0.85 5.17 0.38
C TYR A 11 -0.24 6.05 1.48
N GLU A 12 -0.51 7.36 1.37
CA GLU A 12 -0.09 8.36 2.35
C GLU A 12 -1.27 8.89 3.19
N HIS A 13 -2.49 8.85 2.65
CA HIS A 13 -3.69 9.40 3.31
C HIS A 13 -4.80 8.34 3.37
N PRO A 14 -5.13 7.80 4.55
CA PRO A 14 -6.09 6.69 4.69
C PRO A 14 -7.50 7.07 4.21
N GLU A 15 -7.91 8.32 4.41
CA GLU A 15 -9.23 8.81 3.98
C GLU A 15 -9.44 8.70 2.46
N TRP A 16 -8.39 8.95 1.66
CA TRP A 16 -8.47 8.89 0.21
C TRP A 16 -8.68 7.46 -0.31
N GLN A 17 -8.28 6.46 0.48
CA GLN A 17 -8.33 5.05 0.06
C GLN A 17 -9.64 4.36 0.44
N LYS A 18 -10.51 4.99 1.24
CA LYS A 18 -11.80 4.41 1.65
C LYS A 18 -12.64 3.88 0.47
N PRO A 19 -12.79 4.60 -0.66
CA PRO A 19 -13.55 4.08 -1.80
C PRO A 19 -12.92 2.83 -2.42
N LEU A 20 -11.58 2.80 -2.55
CA LEU A 20 -10.85 1.67 -3.11
C LEU A 20 -10.94 0.44 -2.20
N PHE A 21 -10.69 0.59 -0.90
CA PHE A 21 -10.77 -0.53 0.05
C PHE A 21 -12.17 -1.11 0.15
N SER A 22 -13.21 -0.26 0.12
CA SER A 22 -14.60 -0.71 0.05
C SER A 22 -14.87 -1.52 -1.22
N ALA A 23 -14.36 -1.08 -2.37
CA ALA A 23 -14.53 -1.81 -3.63
C ALA A 23 -13.78 -3.16 -3.64
N LEU A 24 -12.57 -3.22 -3.08
CA LEU A 24 -11.80 -4.46 -2.96
C LEU A 24 -12.48 -5.46 -2.02
N ALA A 25 -12.97 -4.99 -0.86
CA ALA A 25 -13.72 -5.81 0.08
C ALA A 25 -15.01 -6.36 -0.55
N ARG A 26 -15.78 -5.53 -1.26
CA ARG A 26 -17.00 -5.95 -1.97
C ARG A 26 -16.74 -7.01 -3.05
N ARG A 27 -15.53 -7.03 -3.63
CA ARG A 27 -15.11 -8.01 -4.64
C ARG A 27 -14.40 -9.24 -4.07
N GLY A 28 -14.25 -9.32 -2.75
CA GLY A 28 -13.53 -10.43 -2.10
C GLY A 28 -12.02 -10.46 -2.41
N VAL A 29 -11.44 -9.33 -2.83
CA VAL A 29 -10.01 -9.24 -3.13
C VAL A 29 -9.24 -9.01 -1.84
N ARG A 30 -8.32 -9.92 -1.50
CA ARG A 30 -7.47 -9.76 -0.31
C ARG A 30 -6.46 -8.66 -0.59
N HIS A 31 -6.49 -7.60 0.20
CA HIS A 31 -5.60 -6.47 0.03
C HIS A 31 -4.78 -6.19 1.29
N ALA A 32 -3.51 -5.82 1.09
CA ALA A 32 -2.66 -5.29 2.14
C ALA A 32 -2.63 -3.76 2.04
N ALA A 33 -3.01 -3.08 3.12
CA ALA A 33 -2.94 -1.63 3.26
C ALA A 33 -1.54 -1.24 3.76
N VAL A 34 -0.79 -0.47 2.98
CA VAL A 34 0.60 -0.07 3.30
C VAL A 34 0.68 1.45 3.46
N ASP A 35 0.68 1.91 4.71
CA ASP A 35 0.84 3.32 5.06
C ASP A 35 2.30 3.75 4.97
N LEU A 36 2.62 4.54 3.95
CA LEU A 36 3.97 5.03 3.67
C LEU A 36 4.50 6.02 4.70
N LYS A 37 3.66 6.54 5.61
CA LYS A 37 4.10 7.39 6.72
C LYS A 37 4.69 6.59 7.89
N ARG A 38 4.66 5.26 7.81
CA ARG A 38 5.21 4.35 8.82
C ARG A 38 6.37 3.55 8.23
N ALA A 39 7.17 2.90 9.09
CA ALA A 39 8.17 1.94 8.65
C ALA A 39 7.48 0.70 8.05
N ALA A 40 7.13 0.79 6.77
CA ALA A 40 6.14 -0.09 6.16
C ALA A 40 6.70 -1.40 5.56
N PHE A 41 8.00 -1.43 5.21
CA PHE A 41 8.68 -2.62 4.67
C PHE A 41 10.21 -2.48 4.72
N SER A 42 10.89 -3.62 4.80
CA SER A 42 12.33 -3.82 4.66
C SER A 42 12.68 -4.51 3.34
N SER A 43 13.88 -4.29 2.82
CA SER A 43 14.42 -5.03 1.66
C SER A 43 14.61 -6.53 1.93
N THR A 44 14.61 -6.94 3.19
CA THR A 44 14.71 -8.33 3.63
C THR A 44 13.35 -9.03 3.78
N ASP A 45 12.24 -8.28 3.71
CA ASP A 45 10.90 -8.85 3.88
C ASP A 45 10.47 -9.64 2.65
N ARG A 46 9.69 -10.71 2.87
CA ARG A 46 9.01 -11.38 1.76
C ARG A 46 7.95 -10.44 1.16
N PRO A 47 7.76 -10.43 -0.17
CA PRO A 47 6.71 -9.63 -0.80
C PRO A 47 5.33 -9.94 -0.22
N LEU A 48 4.54 -8.89 0.03
CA LEU A 48 3.19 -8.99 0.59
C LEU A 48 2.20 -9.57 -0.42
N ALA A 49 2.34 -9.14 -1.67
CA ALA A 49 1.45 -9.43 -2.77
C ALA A 49 2.26 -9.59 -4.08
N PRO A 50 1.70 -10.25 -5.10
CA PRO A 50 2.28 -10.25 -6.44
C PRO A 50 2.08 -8.92 -7.19
N LEU A 51 1.14 -8.09 -6.74
CA LEU A 51 0.80 -6.80 -7.35
C LEU A 51 0.84 -5.68 -6.31
N TYR A 52 1.48 -4.56 -6.67
CA TYR A 52 1.53 -3.34 -5.87
C TYR A 52 0.88 -2.20 -6.65
N PHE A 53 -0.11 -1.55 -6.03
CA PHE A 53 -0.72 -0.34 -6.56
C PHE A 53 -0.21 0.88 -5.79
N ASN A 54 0.58 1.70 -6.48
CA ASN A 54 1.20 2.89 -5.90
C ASN A 54 0.23 4.08 -5.98
N GLN A 55 -0.18 4.60 -4.84
CA GLN A 55 -0.98 5.82 -4.70
C GLN A 55 -0.23 6.91 -3.91
N ALA A 56 1.10 6.80 -3.82
CA ALA A 56 1.92 7.91 -3.34
C ALA A 56 1.84 9.08 -4.33
N SER A 57 1.89 10.30 -3.81
CA SER A 57 2.02 11.48 -4.64
C SER A 57 3.36 11.43 -5.41
N PRO A 58 3.38 11.76 -6.72
CA PRO A 58 4.64 11.87 -7.47
C PRO A 58 5.61 12.90 -6.87
N SER A 59 5.11 13.87 -6.09
CA SER A 59 5.91 14.86 -5.38
C SER A 59 6.24 14.47 -3.94
N ALA A 60 5.94 13.26 -3.48
CA ALA A 60 6.24 12.85 -2.09
C ALA A 60 7.75 12.97 -1.76
N TYR A 61 8.62 12.71 -2.75
CA TYR A 61 10.07 12.78 -2.57
C TYR A 61 10.61 14.20 -2.31
N VAL A 62 9.87 15.26 -2.67
CA VAL A 62 10.31 16.65 -2.45
C VAL A 62 9.85 17.23 -1.11
N ARG A 63 9.04 16.50 -0.33
CA ARG A 63 8.36 17.03 0.87
C ARG A 63 9.21 17.02 2.14
N GLY A 64 10.53 16.92 2.03
CA GLY A 64 11.44 17.10 3.16
C GLY A 64 11.31 16.04 4.26
N ASN A 65 10.88 14.82 3.93
CA ASN A 65 10.91 13.69 4.86
C ASN A 65 12.36 13.21 5.04
N THR A 66 13.18 14.03 5.70
CA THR A 66 14.51 13.64 6.15
C THR A 66 14.37 12.58 7.24
N ARG A 67 14.93 11.41 6.96
CA ARG A 67 15.11 10.33 7.93
C ARG A 67 16.12 10.72 9.00
#